data_AF-A0A0F9G2S8-F1
#
_entry.id   AF-A0A0F9G2S8-F1
#
_cell.length_a   1.000
_cell.length_b   1.000
_cell.length_c   1.000
_cell.angle_alpha   90.00
_cell.angle_beta   90.00
_cell.angle_gamma   90.00
#
_symmetry.space_group_name_H-M   'P 1'
#
loop_
_entity.id
_entity.type
_entity.pdbx_description
1 polymer ?
#
loop_
_entity_poly.entity_id
_entity_poly.type
_entity_poly.pdbx_seq_one_letter_code
_entity_poly.pdbx_strand_id
1 'polypeptide(L)'
;MTRNGILCEQNELKIHLDPKRADYDGINFVSHAHSDHLPLANGGTVLSSRETNEIASLRGVQMNNFVDSMENFALIDSGHILGARGLLFDDVFYTGDICTRNRGFLNGAKIPKCKTLITECTFGLPEFTFPKLSKIVNQVNEVISNLYSRGTPVILLGYQLGKAQTLSQIFKHWEPLYYHDSVKKMNDLHRKLGVPLKEGIGHTEAESQGLLNKKPWVMVAPMMSNKNFFLKHMKLKYGAVTIGFSGWAKSPHYKFSRGCDYSIPLSDHCDFDELTEMVVQSGAEKVYTIHGFVEEFATHLTKMGIDAQPLREDSLDDFF
;
A
#
# COMPACT_ATOMS: atom_id res chain seq x y z
N MET A 1 7.17 19.89 -2.29
CA MET A 1 5.78 19.42 -2.52
C MET A 1 4.86 20.62 -2.52
N THR A 2 4.11 20.86 -3.60
CA THR A 2 3.07 21.90 -3.55
C THR A 2 1.93 21.48 -2.62
N ARG A 3 1.03 22.41 -2.26
CA ARG A 3 -0.27 22.09 -1.64
C ARG A 3 -1.15 21.13 -2.46
N ASN A 4 -0.75 20.83 -3.70
CA ASN A 4 -1.47 20.04 -4.67
C ASN A 4 -0.63 18.86 -5.22
N GLY A 5 0.25 18.27 -4.42
CA GLY A 5 1.15 17.19 -4.86
C GLY A 5 2.49 17.70 -5.38
N ILE A 6 3.22 16.90 -6.14
CA ILE A 6 4.51 17.30 -6.71
C ILE A 6 4.30 17.83 -8.12
N LEU A 7 4.99 18.92 -8.47
CA LEU A 7 5.00 19.48 -9.82
C LEU A 7 6.43 19.40 -10.34
N CYS A 8 6.58 18.81 -11.54
CA CYS A 8 7.77 18.89 -12.36
C CYS A 8 7.41 19.72 -13.60
N GLU A 9 8.06 20.86 -13.80
CA GLU A 9 7.94 21.67 -15.01
C GLU A 9 9.19 21.47 -15.88
N GLN A 10 9.00 21.20 -17.17
CA GLN A 10 10.10 20.90 -18.09
C GLN A 10 9.69 21.24 -19.52
N ASN A 11 10.42 22.13 -20.19
CA ASN A 11 10.15 22.54 -21.58
C ASN A 11 8.66 22.93 -21.81
N GLU A 12 8.12 23.79 -20.95
CA GLU A 12 6.71 24.22 -20.89
C GLU A 12 5.69 23.13 -20.49
N LEU A 13 6.07 21.85 -20.47
CA LEU A 13 5.20 20.75 -20.01
C LEU A 13 5.13 20.71 -18.48
N LYS A 14 3.91 20.55 -17.94
CA LYS A 14 3.64 20.43 -16.50
C LYS A 14 3.20 19.02 -16.15
N ILE A 15 3.96 18.37 -15.27
CA ILE A 15 3.73 16.98 -14.83
C ILE A 15 3.45 17.02 -13.33
N HIS A 16 2.20 16.70 -12.97
CA HIS A 16 1.72 16.67 -11.59
C HIS A 16 1.71 15.23 -11.09
N LEU A 17 2.48 14.92 -10.05
CA LEU A 17 2.59 13.58 -9.46
C LEU A 17 1.74 13.50 -8.19
N ASP A 18 0.77 12.58 -8.19
CA ASP A 18 -0.27 12.38 -7.17
C ASP A 18 -0.95 13.68 -6.68
N PRO A 19 -1.54 14.48 -7.59
CA PRO A 19 -2.14 15.75 -7.25
C PRO A 19 -3.46 15.62 -6.49
N LYS A 20 -3.68 16.50 -5.51
CA LYS A 20 -4.93 16.52 -4.71
C LYS A 20 -6.13 17.05 -5.49
N ARG A 21 -5.89 17.78 -6.56
CA ARG A 21 -6.83 18.28 -7.57
C ARG A 21 -6.08 18.21 -8.89
N ALA A 22 -6.60 17.48 -9.87
CA ALA A 22 -5.95 17.43 -11.17
C ALA A 22 -5.95 18.84 -11.81
N ASP A 23 -4.80 19.25 -12.33
CA ASP A 23 -4.63 20.47 -13.10
C ASP A 23 -5.28 20.34 -14.48
N TYR A 24 -5.74 21.45 -15.09
CA TYR A 24 -6.44 21.43 -16.37
C TYR A 24 -5.51 21.42 -17.60
N ASP A 25 -4.34 22.04 -17.47
CA ASP A 25 -3.40 22.26 -18.58
C ASP A 25 -2.20 21.28 -18.51
N GLY A 26 -1.93 20.70 -17.34
CA GLY A 26 -0.89 19.69 -17.11
C GLY A 26 -1.32 18.22 -17.27
N ILE A 27 -0.31 17.33 -17.26
CA ILE A 27 -0.49 15.88 -17.13
C ILE A 27 -0.58 15.52 -15.64
N ASN A 28 -1.60 14.77 -15.27
CA ASN A 28 -1.84 14.37 -13.88
C ASN A 28 -1.56 12.87 -13.70
N PHE A 29 -0.39 12.55 -13.18
CA PHE A 29 -0.03 11.17 -12.85
C PHE A 29 -0.66 10.76 -11.51
N VAL A 30 -1.32 9.60 -11.48
CA VAL A 30 -1.83 8.98 -10.26
C VAL A 30 -1.21 7.60 -10.10
N SER A 31 -0.32 7.46 -9.12
CA SER A 31 0.47 6.24 -8.91
C SER A 31 -0.41 5.04 -8.56
N HIS A 32 -1.33 5.23 -7.60
CA HIS A 32 -2.14 4.14 -7.07
C HIS A 32 -3.41 4.60 -6.34
N ALA A 33 -4.34 3.67 -6.13
CA ALA A 33 -5.70 3.96 -5.67
C ALA A 33 -5.88 4.06 -4.14
N HIS A 34 -4.90 4.55 -3.38
CA HIS A 34 -5.11 4.99 -1.99
C HIS A 34 -5.60 6.44 -1.92
N SER A 35 -6.31 6.80 -0.84
CA SER A 35 -7.04 8.09 -0.75
C SER A 35 -6.13 9.30 -0.52
N ASP A 36 -4.86 9.05 -0.26
CA ASP A 36 -3.74 9.98 -0.16
C ASP A 36 -3.06 10.23 -1.52
N HIS A 37 -3.36 9.45 -2.55
CA HIS A 37 -2.77 9.59 -3.90
C HIS A 37 -3.85 9.91 -4.96
N LEU A 38 -5.10 9.49 -4.72
CA LEU A 38 -6.24 9.84 -5.57
C LEU A 38 -6.60 11.34 -5.53
N PRO A 39 -6.90 11.98 -6.67
CA PRO A 39 -7.35 13.36 -6.74
C PRO A 39 -8.79 13.52 -6.22
N LEU A 40 -9.07 14.67 -5.60
CA LEU A 40 -10.41 15.07 -5.12
C LEU A 40 -11.22 15.83 -6.18
N ALA A 41 -10.59 16.23 -7.29
CA ALA A 41 -11.19 16.93 -8.41
C ALA A 41 -10.52 16.51 -9.73
N ASN A 42 -11.32 16.38 -10.80
CA ASN A 42 -10.85 16.08 -12.15
C ASN A 42 -10.39 17.34 -12.90
N GLY A 43 -9.45 17.16 -13.82
CA GLY A 43 -8.80 18.22 -14.60
C GLY A 43 -8.57 17.79 -16.05
N GLY A 44 -7.35 18.02 -16.55
CA GLY A 44 -6.83 17.60 -17.85
C GLY A 44 -6.56 16.08 -17.91
N THR A 45 -5.52 15.67 -18.62
CA THR A 45 -5.22 14.24 -18.81
C THR A 45 -4.79 13.58 -17.50
N VAL A 46 -5.36 12.40 -17.19
CA VAL A 46 -5.02 11.61 -16.00
C VAL A 46 -4.31 10.31 -16.41
N LEU A 47 -3.00 10.24 -16.19
CA LEU A 47 -2.19 9.06 -16.48
C LEU A 47 -2.11 8.14 -15.25
N SER A 48 -2.56 6.90 -15.36
CA SER A 48 -2.44 5.89 -14.29
C SER A 48 -2.63 4.48 -14.85
N SER A 49 -2.46 3.43 -14.04
CA SER A 49 -2.80 2.08 -14.53
C SER A 49 -4.31 1.87 -14.63
N ARG A 50 -4.73 0.96 -15.52
CA ARG A 50 -6.13 0.54 -15.63
C ARG A 50 -6.67 0.00 -14.30
N GLU A 51 -5.87 -0.80 -13.59
CA GLU A 51 -6.27 -1.36 -12.30
C GLU A 51 -6.45 -0.26 -11.25
N THR A 52 -5.58 0.75 -11.22
CA THR A 52 -5.74 1.93 -10.35
C THR A 52 -7.04 2.68 -10.64
N ASN A 53 -7.43 2.86 -11.91
CA ASN A 53 -8.70 3.50 -12.26
C ASN A 53 -9.93 2.65 -11.87
N GLU A 54 -9.92 1.35 -12.15
CA GLU A 54 -11.00 0.43 -11.77
C GLU A 54 -11.18 0.36 -10.24
N ILE A 55 -10.09 0.39 -9.47
CA ILE A 55 -10.10 0.43 -8.00
C ILE A 55 -10.55 1.80 -7.47
N ALA A 56 -10.13 2.90 -8.09
CA ALA A 56 -10.60 4.26 -7.76
C ALA A 56 -12.13 4.36 -7.93
N SER A 57 -12.64 3.88 -9.07
CA SER A 57 -14.07 3.82 -9.38
C SER A 57 -14.85 3.00 -8.35
N LEU A 58 -14.34 1.83 -7.93
CA LEU A 58 -14.94 1.01 -6.87
C LEU A 58 -15.02 1.72 -5.50
N ARG A 59 -14.09 2.66 -5.25
CA ARG A 59 -14.01 3.52 -4.05
C ARG A 59 -14.83 4.82 -4.18
N GLY A 60 -15.42 5.10 -5.34
CA GLY A 60 -16.23 6.29 -5.59
C GLY A 60 -15.48 7.49 -6.18
N VAL A 61 -14.23 7.32 -6.62
CA VAL A 61 -13.45 8.34 -7.33
C VAL A 61 -13.44 7.98 -8.82
N GLN A 62 -14.13 8.76 -9.65
CA GLN A 62 -14.03 8.65 -11.10
C GLN A 62 -12.92 9.55 -11.60
N MET A 63 -11.90 8.97 -12.25
CA MET A 63 -10.85 9.72 -12.94
C MET A 63 -11.28 9.94 -14.39
N ASN A 64 -11.70 11.17 -14.70
CA ASN A 64 -12.04 11.58 -16.05
C ASN A 64 -10.75 11.78 -16.88
N ASN A 65 -10.86 11.74 -18.21
CA ASN A 65 -9.72 11.91 -19.12
C ASN A 65 -8.56 10.94 -18.83
N PHE A 66 -8.90 9.74 -18.35
CA PHE A 66 -7.96 8.68 -18.01
C PHE A 66 -7.28 8.10 -19.27
N VAL A 67 -5.97 7.90 -19.18
CA VAL A 67 -5.16 7.11 -20.12
C VAL A 67 -4.27 6.14 -19.36
N ASP A 68 -4.03 4.95 -19.92
CA ASP A 68 -3.16 3.91 -19.35
C ASP A 68 -1.73 3.91 -19.91
N SER A 69 -1.46 4.81 -20.85
CA SER A 69 -0.22 4.91 -21.61
C SER A 69 -0.08 6.31 -22.21
N MET A 70 1.16 6.80 -22.36
CA MET A 70 1.49 8.05 -23.03
C MET A 70 2.93 7.98 -23.57
N GLU A 71 3.21 8.62 -24.70
CA GLU A 71 4.57 8.68 -25.27
C GLU A 71 5.54 9.41 -24.32
N ASN A 72 6.78 8.93 -24.23
CA ASN A 72 7.82 9.37 -23.28
C ASN A 72 7.56 9.10 -21.78
N PHE A 73 6.42 8.49 -21.41
CA PHE A 73 6.09 8.12 -20.04
C PHE A 73 6.01 6.60 -19.83
N ALA A 74 6.89 6.04 -19.01
CA ALA A 74 6.94 4.61 -18.70
C ALA A 74 6.35 4.29 -17.31
N LEU A 75 5.28 3.47 -17.29
CA LEU A 75 4.58 3.04 -16.08
C LEU A 75 5.22 1.79 -15.45
N ILE A 76 6.20 2.01 -14.57
CA ILE A 76 6.93 0.95 -13.86
C ILE A 76 6.06 0.37 -12.74
N ASP A 77 6.00 -0.96 -12.60
CA ASP A 77 5.31 -1.61 -11.47
C ASP A 77 6.04 -1.28 -10.15
N SER A 78 5.35 -0.59 -9.22
CA SER A 78 5.92 -0.25 -7.90
C SER A 78 5.76 -1.37 -6.87
N GLY A 79 5.03 -2.44 -7.20
CA GLY A 79 4.80 -3.57 -6.31
C GLY A 79 4.00 -3.25 -5.04
N HIS A 80 3.48 -2.03 -4.84
CA HIS A 80 2.84 -1.60 -3.58
C HIS A 80 1.40 -2.15 -3.41
N ILE A 81 0.55 -2.01 -4.43
CA ILE A 81 -0.77 -2.66 -4.50
C ILE A 81 -1.06 -3.08 -5.95
N LEU A 82 -2.16 -3.79 -6.20
CA LEU A 82 -2.60 -4.08 -7.56
C LEU A 82 -2.79 -2.75 -8.32
N GLY A 83 -2.10 -2.59 -9.44
CA GLY A 83 -2.13 -1.39 -10.25
C GLY A 83 -1.15 -0.28 -9.84
N ALA A 84 -0.43 -0.39 -8.73
CA ALA A 84 0.48 0.67 -8.31
C ALA A 84 1.64 0.86 -9.30
N ARG A 85 1.85 2.10 -9.75
CA ARG A 85 2.92 2.45 -10.69
C ARG A 85 3.79 3.57 -10.15
N GLY A 86 5.08 3.45 -10.40
CA GLY A 86 5.96 4.60 -10.53
C GLY A 86 5.96 5.14 -11.97
N LEU A 87 6.33 6.40 -12.14
CA LEU A 87 6.44 7.07 -13.43
C LEU A 87 7.91 7.36 -13.74
N LEU A 88 8.44 6.79 -14.82
CA LEU A 88 9.72 7.17 -15.39
C LEU A 88 9.45 8.07 -16.61
N PHE A 89 10.05 9.26 -16.62
CA PHE A 89 9.99 10.23 -17.72
C PHE A 89 11.33 10.96 -17.82
N ASP A 90 11.86 11.07 -19.03
CA ASP A 90 13.26 11.49 -19.29
C ASP A 90 14.26 10.79 -18.33
N ASP A 91 14.95 11.56 -17.48
CA ASP A 91 15.89 11.07 -16.45
C ASP A 91 15.29 11.07 -15.02
N VAL A 92 13.98 11.27 -14.87
CA VAL A 92 13.27 11.36 -13.58
C VAL A 92 12.44 10.09 -13.34
N PHE A 93 12.66 9.42 -12.20
CA PHE A 93 11.79 8.34 -11.72
C PHE A 93 11.07 8.74 -10.43
N TYR A 94 9.74 8.82 -10.49
CA TYR A 94 8.86 8.94 -9.33
C TYR A 94 8.32 7.58 -8.93
N THR A 95 8.51 7.15 -7.68
CA THR A 95 8.12 5.79 -7.26
C THR A 95 6.63 5.63 -6.94
N GLY A 96 5.94 6.70 -6.53
CA GLY A 96 4.76 6.57 -5.67
C GLY A 96 5.09 5.85 -4.36
N ASP A 97 4.13 5.17 -3.75
CA ASP A 97 4.43 4.14 -2.75
C ASP A 97 5.02 2.91 -3.45
N ILE A 98 6.04 2.28 -2.84
CA ILE A 98 6.86 1.25 -3.51
C ILE A 98 7.21 0.08 -2.59
N CYS A 99 7.32 -1.13 -3.14
CA CYS A 99 7.82 -2.31 -2.42
C CYS A 99 8.61 -3.25 -3.35
N THR A 100 9.89 -3.46 -3.07
CA THR A 100 10.77 -4.38 -3.82
C THR A 100 10.57 -5.86 -3.45
N ARG A 101 9.67 -6.18 -2.51
CA ARG A 101 9.34 -7.57 -2.11
C ARG A 101 8.16 -8.16 -2.85
N ASN A 102 8.40 -9.35 -3.42
CA ASN A 102 7.34 -10.31 -3.75
C ASN A 102 6.50 -10.67 -2.50
N ARG A 103 5.18 -10.54 -2.55
CA ARG A 103 4.26 -10.99 -1.48
C ARG A 103 2.86 -11.32 -2.00
N GLY A 104 2.32 -12.46 -1.59
CA GLY A 104 0.98 -12.92 -1.98
C GLY A 104 0.87 -13.18 -3.49
N PHE A 105 0.42 -12.16 -4.24
CA PHE A 105 0.30 -12.16 -5.71
C PHE A 105 1.06 -10.99 -6.36
N LEU A 106 1.60 -10.06 -5.55
CA LEU A 106 2.37 -8.92 -6.02
C LEU A 106 3.83 -9.33 -6.20
N ASN A 107 4.41 -8.94 -7.34
CA ASN A 107 5.86 -8.96 -7.51
C ASN A 107 6.48 -7.72 -6.86
N GLY A 108 7.76 -7.79 -6.54
CA GLY A 108 8.54 -6.63 -6.13
C GLY A 108 8.83 -5.70 -7.30
N ALA A 109 8.89 -4.39 -7.02
CA ALA A 109 9.30 -3.37 -7.98
C ALA A 109 10.65 -3.71 -8.63
N LYS A 110 10.77 -3.45 -9.93
CA LYS A 110 12.05 -3.49 -10.66
C LYS A 110 12.49 -2.06 -10.95
N ILE A 111 13.59 -1.65 -10.32
CA ILE A 111 14.02 -0.26 -10.32
C ILE A 111 14.70 0.09 -11.66
N PRO A 112 14.24 1.13 -12.39
CA PRO A 112 14.89 1.60 -13.60
C PRO A 112 16.18 2.37 -13.26
N LYS A 113 16.99 2.67 -14.28
CA LYS A 113 18.01 3.72 -14.17
C LYS A 113 17.38 5.09 -14.41
N CYS A 114 17.80 6.08 -13.62
CA CYS A 114 17.42 7.49 -13.72
C CYS A 114 18.57 8.34 -13.14
N LYS A 115 18.56 9.66 -13.37
CA LYS A 115 19.46 10.60 -12.67
C LYS A 115 18.79 11.21 -11.44
N THR A 116 17.49 11.45 -11.52
CA THR A 116 16.68 11.97 -10.41
C THR A 116 15.72 10.89 -9.94
N LEU A 117 15.80 10.53 -8.66
CA LEU A 117 14.86 9.65 -7.98
C LEU A 117 14.00 10.45 -7.01
N ILE A 118 12.68 10.33 -7.12
CA ILE A 118 11.72 10.91 -6.17
C ILE A 118 10.98 9.75 -5.51
N THR A 119 11.23 9.51 -4.21
CA THR A 119 10.81 8.28 -3.53
C THR A 119 10.18 8.49 -2.15
N GLU A 120 9.18 7.66 -1.84
CA GLU A 120 8.66 7.52 -0.48
C GLU A 120 9.75 7.04 0.51
N CYS A 121 9.53 7.30 1.80
CA CYS A 121 10.35 6.80 2.89
C CYS A 121 9.52 6.54 4.15
N THR A 122 8.36 5.89 4.00
CA THR A 122 7.40 5.60 5.09
C THR A 122 8.08 4.87 6.25
N PHE A 123 9.13 4.11 5.94
CA PHE A 123 9.95 3.34 6.88
C PHE A 123 11.45 3.70 6.81
N GLY A 124 11.76 4.97 6.49
CA GLY A 124 13.11 5.52 6.36
C GLY A 124 13.97 5.63 7.64
N LEU A 125 13.68 4.86 8.70
CA LEU A 125 14.56 4.69 9.87
C LEU A 125 15.07 3.25 10.00
N PRO A 126 16.34 3.01 10.40
CA PRO A 126 16.89 1.67 10.60
C PRO A 126 16.13 0.77 11.60
N GLU A 127 15.26 1.33 12.44
CA GLU A 127 14.40 0.50 13.29
C GLU A 127 13.34 -0.29 12.49
N PHE A 128 13.09 0.07 11.23
CA PHE A 128 12.12 -0.55 10.34
C PHE A 128 12.77 -1.44 9.26
N THR A 129 13.75 -2.28 9.61
CA THR A 129 14.01 -3.53 8.86
C THR A 129 12.97 -4.58 9.25
N PHE A 130 12.27 -5.21 8.29
CA PHE A 130 11.19 -6.16 8.59
C PHE A 130 11.65 -7.64 8.57
N PRO A 131 11.00 -8.53 9.35
CA PRO A 131 11.29 -9.96 9.27
C PRO A 131 10.89 -10.53 7.90
N LYS A 132 11.74 -11.40 7.32
CA LYS A 132 11.45 -12.13 6.08
C LYS A 132 10.04 -12.74 6.12
N LEU A 133 9.28 -12.58 5.03
CA LEU A 133 7.85 -12.93 4.95
C LEU A 133 7.54 -14.35 5.43
N SER A 134 8.40 -15.34 5.13
CA SER A 134 8.24 -16.72 5.60
C SER A 134 8.24 -16.86 7.13
N LYS A 135 9.04 -16.06 7.86
CA LYS A 135 9.00 -16.03 9.33
C LYS A 135 7.67 -15.48 9.84
N ILE A 136 7.16 -14.42 9.22
CA ILE A 136 5.85 -13.83 9.54
C ILE A 136 4.72 -14.84 9.32
N VAL A 137 4.72 -15.52 8.17
CA VAL A 137 3.70 -16.51 7.81
C VAL A 137 3.72 -17.70 8.76
N ASN A 138 4.90 -18.21 9.12
CA ASN A 138 5.03 -19.30 10.10
C ASN A 138 4.50 -18.89 11.49
N GLN A 139 4.97 -17.75 12.02
CA GLN A 139 4.53 -17.21 13.31
C GLN A 139 3.00 -17.04 13.37
N VAL A 140 2.38 -16.53 12.29
CA VAL A 140 0.92 -16.34 12.24
C VAL A 140 0.18 -17.67 12.09
N ASN A 141 0.70 -18.62 11.30
CA ASN A 141 0.12 -19.96 11.22
C ASN A 141 0.17 -20.69 12.57
N GLU A 142 1.25 -20.53 13.34
CA GLU A 142 1.36 -21.06 14.72
C GLU A 142 0.32 -20.43 15.65
N VAL A 143 0.12 -19.11 15.59
CA VAL A 143 -0.93 -18.42 16.38
C VAL A 143 -2.33 -18.89 15.98
N ILE A 144 -2.65 -18.93 14.68
CA ILE A 144 -3.96 -19.39 14.19
C ILE A 144 -4.20 -20.85 14.60
N SER A 145 -3.21 -21.75 14.44
CA SER A 145 -3.29 -23.16 14.85
C SER A 145 -3.61 -23.33 16.34
N ASN A 146 -2.93 -22.55 17.20
CA ASN A 146 -3.16 -22.56 18.65
C ASN A 146 -4.53 -22.02 19.08
N LEU A 147 -5.15 -21.16 18.27
CA LEU A 147 -6.51 -20.64 18.49
C LEU A 147 -7.55 -21.62 17.95
N TYR A 148 -7.29 -22.21 16.78
CA TYR A 148 -8.11 -23.23 16.12
C TYR A 148 -8.30 -24.48 16.98
N SER A 149 -7.23 -24.99 17.60
CA SER A 149 -7.29 -26.15 18.51
C SER A 149 -8.17 -25.92 19.76
N ARG A 150 -8.52 -24.65 20.03
CA ARG A 150 -9.41 -24.22 21.13
C ARG A 150 -10.78 -23.76 20.61
N GLY A 151 -11.10 -23.99 19.34
CA GLY A 151 -12.34 -23.51 18.71
C GLY A 151 -12.47 -21.98 18.66
N THR A 152 -11.37 -21.24 18.77
CA THR A 152 -11.37 -19.77 18.82
C THR A 152 -11.25 -19.18 17.42
N PRO A 153 -12.21 -18.36 16.96
CA PRO A 153 -12.11 -17.72 15.64
C PRO A 153 -11.04 -16.64 15.57
N VAL A 154 -10.53 -16.37 14.37
CA VAL A 154 -9.48 -15.38 14.13
C VAL A 154 -9.89 -14.36 13.07
N ILE A 155 -9.62 -13.08 13.34
CA ILE A 155 -9.82 -11.98 12.40
C ILE A 155 -8.46 -11.38 12.04
N LEU A 156 -8.09 -11.48 10.77
CA LEU A 156 -6.88 -10.90 10.19
C LEU A 156 -7.19 -9.50 9.68
N LEU A 157 -6.54 -8.48 10.27
CA LEU A 157 -6.82 -7.07 10.00
C LEU A 157 -5.70 -6.42 9.17
N GLY A 158 -6.07 -5.88 8.01
CA GLY A 158 -5.20 -5.07 7.15
C GLY A 158 -6.00 -4.00 6.41
N TYR A 159 -5.36 -3.01 5.79
CA TYR A 159 -6.07 -2.00 4.98
C TYR A 159 -6.95 -2.68 3.90
N GLN A 160 -8.14 -2.11 3.66
CA GLN A 160 -9.17 -2.72 2.80
C GLN A 160 -8.69 -2.99 1.37
N LEU A 161 -7.81 -2.11 0.88
CA LEU A 161 -7.03 -2.24 -0.34
C LEU A 161 -5.59 -2.62 0.01
N GLY A 162 -4.94 -3.41 -0.86
CA GLY A 162 -3.58 -3.90 -0.65
C GLY A 162 -3.55 -5.00 0.40
N LYS A 163 -3.33 -4.62 1.66
CA LYS A 163 -2.98 -5.57 2.73
C LYS A 163 -4.03 -6.66 2.93
N ALA A 164 -5.32 -6.34 2.86
CA ALA A 164 -6.38 -7.35 2.98
C ALA A 164 -6.36 -8.38 1.84
N GLN A 165 -5.97 -7.98 0.62
CA GLN A 165 -5.83 -8.91 -0.52
C GLN A 165 -4.56 -9.76 -0.37
N THR A 166 -3.44 -9.15 0.06
CA THR A 166 -2.19 -9.85 0.41
C THR A 166 -2.45 -10.93 1.48
N LEU A 167 -3.17 -10.59 2.56
CA LEU A 167 -3.59 -11.53 3.60
C LEU A 167 -4.54 -12.62 3.07
N SER A 168 -5.51 -12.24 2.22
CA SER A 168 -6.44 -13.17 1.59
C SER A 168 -5.76 -14.22 0.71
N GLN A 169 -4.62 -13.88 0.09
CA GLN A 169 -3.83 -14.83 -0.72
C GLN A 169 -2.87 -15.68 0.12
N ILE A 170 -2.24 -15.08 1.14
CA ILE A 170 -1.23 -15.74 1.99
C ILE A 170 -1.85 -16.78 2.93
N PHE A 171 -3.04 -16.49 3.49
CA PHE A 171 -3.70 -17.34 4.48
C PHE A 171 -4.88 -18.14 3.92
N LYS A 172 -4.96 -18.29 2.58
CA LYS A 172 -6.09 -18.93 1.88
C LYS A 172 -6.33 -20.40 2.20
N HIS A 173 -5.34 -21.09 2.75
CA HIS A 173 -5.39 -22.50 3.16
C HIS A 173 -6.15 -22.74 4.46
N TRP A 174 -6.42 -21.70 5.26
CA TRP A 174 -7.30 -21.82 6.42
C TRP A 174 -8.77 -21.95 5.98
N GLU A 175 -9.53 -22.76 6.72
CA GLU A 175 -10.96 -22.98 6.52
C GLU A 175 -11.72 -23.00 7.85
N PRO A 176 -13.02 -22.65 7.88
CA PRO A 176 -13.71 -21.85 6.86
C PRO A 176 -13.09 -20.45 6.75
N LEU A 177 -12.91 -19.96 5.53
CA LEU A 177 -12.45 -18.59 5.26
C LEU A 177 -13.63 -17.67 4.89
N TYR A 178 -13.79 -16.59 5.66
CA TYR A 178 -14.75 -15.52 5.42
C TYR A 178 -14.06 -14.20 5.11
N TYR A 179 -14.83 -13.26 4.53
CA TYR A 179 -14.37 -11.89 4.27
C TYR A 179 -15.34 -10.90 4.89
N HIS A 180 -14.84 -9.83 5.52
CA HIS A 180 -15.68 -8.65 5.75
C HIS A 180 -16.21 -8.14 4.40
N ASP A 181 -17.46 -7.69 4.31
CA ASP A 181 -18.12 -7.45 3.03
C ASP A 181 -17.39 -6.41 2.16
N SER A 182 -16.75 -5.41 2.77
CA SER A 182 -15.92 -4.41 2.07
C SER A 182 -14.58 -4.97 1.54
N VAL A 183 -14.04 -6.03 2.16
CA VAL A 183 -12.89 -6.80 1.66
C VAL A 183 -13.36 -7.77 0.58
N LYS A 184 -14.52 -8.42 0.73
CA LYS A 184 -15.12 -9.24 -0.33
C LYS A 184 -15.28 -8.43 -1.62
N LYS A 185 -15.91 -7.24 -1.55
CA LYS A 185 -16.08 -6.34 -2.70
C LYS A 185 -14.75 -6.01 -3.42
N MET A 186 -13.66 -5.83 -2.65
CA MET A 186 -12.34 -5.55 -3.20
C MET A 186 -11.68 -6.81 -3.80
N ASN A 187 -11.82 -7.96 -3.14
CA ASN A 187 -11.36 -9.26 -3.65
C ASN A 187 -12.11 -9.68 -4.94
N ASP A 188 -13.41 -9.37 -5.02
CA ASP A 188 -14.26 -9.59 -6.20
C ASP A 188 -13.80 -8.73 -7.39
N LEU A 189 -13.34 -7.48 -7.16
CA LEU A 189 -12.70 -6.69 -8.22
C LEU A 189 -11.32 -7.24 -8.60
N HIS A 190 -10.49 -7.61 -7.62
CA HIS A 190 -9.17 -8.19 -7.89
C HIS A 190 -9.27 -9.47 -8.75
N ARG A 191 -10.30 -10.31 -8.53
CA ARG A 191 -10.61 -11.45 -9.43
C ARG A 191 -10.97 -11.03 -10.86
N LYS A 192 -11.77 -9.97 -11.04
CA LYS A 192 -12.08 -9.41 -12.38
C LYS A 192 -10.85 -8.83 -13.08
N LEU A 193 -9.88 -8.33 -12.31
CA LEU A 193 -8.57 -7.86 -12.78
C LEU A 193 -7.53 -9.01 -12.84
N GLY A 194 -7.96 -10.27 -12.88
CA GLY A 194 -7.10 -11.44 -13.14
C GLY A 194 -6.34 -12.01 -11.93
N VAL A 195 -6.47 -11.42 -10.73
CA VAL A 195 -5.76 -11.93 -9.53
C VAL A 195 -6.49 -13.17 -8.97
N PRO A 196 -5.81 -14.33 -8.82
CA PRO A 196 -6.42 -15.58 -8.35
C PRO A 196 -6.58 -15.62 -6.82
N LEU A 197 -7.31 -14.64 -6.26
CA LEU A 197 -7.74 -14.64 -4.86
C LEU A 197 -8.87 -15.66 -4.66
N LYS A 198 -8.74 -16.49 -3.62
CA LYS A 198 -9.76 -17.48 -3.22
C LYS A 198 -11.15 -16.83 -3.06
N GLU A 199 -12.18 -17.50 -3.56
CA GLU A 199 -13.57 -17.08 -3.38
C GLU A 199 -14.03 -17.37 -1.94
N GLY A 200 -14.99 -16.60 -1.44
CA GLY A 200 -15.43 -16.73 -0.05
C GLY A 200 -16.65 -15.88 0.28
N ILE A 201 -17.37 -16.32 1.30
CA ILE A 201 -18.64 -15.74 1.75
C ILE A 201 -18.38 -14.44 2.54
N GLY A 202 -19.27 -13.45 2.35
CA GLY A 202 -19.22 -12.18 3.06
C GLY A 202 -19.72 -12.30 4.51
N HIS A 203 -19.24 -11.46 5.42
CA HIS A 203 -19.65 -11.43 6.83
C HIS A 203 -21.17 -11.46 6.99
N THR A 204 -21.89 -10.59 6.29
CA THR A 204 -23.34 -10.43 6.48
C THR A 204 -24.10 -11.70 6.03
N GLU A 205 -23.61 -12.39 5.01
CA GLU A 205 -24.14 -13.68 4.57
C GLU A 205 -23.77 -14.81 5.55
N ALA A 206 -22.51 -14.87 6.01
CA ALA A 206 -22.06 -15.87 6.98
C ALA A 206 -22.73 -15.73 8.36
N GLU A 207 -23.08 -14.51 8.78
CA GLU A 207 -23.83 -14.26 10.01
C GLU A 207 -25.30 -14.68 9.87
N SER A 208 -25.96 -14.27 8.78
CA SER A 208 -27.39 -14.57 8.54
C SER A 208 -27.67 -16.06 8.28
N GLN A 209 -26.76 -16.78 7.61
CA GLN A 209 -26.80 -18.24 7.49
C GLN A 209 -26.34 -18.97 8.77
N GLY A 210 -25.98 -18.23 9.83
CA GLY A 210 -25.53 -18.79 11.11
C GLY A 210 -24.19 -19.53 11.06
N LEU A 211 -23.43 -19.41 9.96
CA LEU A 211 -22.17 -20.10 9.74
C LEU A 211 -21.10 -19.67 10.76
N LEU A 212 -21.09 -18.40 11.17
CA LEU A 212 -20.14 -17.89 12.17
C LEU A 212 -20.31 -18.53 13.57
N ASN A 213 -21.43 -19.23 13.83
CA ASN A 213 -21.60 -20.03 15.05
C ASN A 213 -20.81 -21.35 15.01
N LYS A 214 -20.44 -21.84 13.82
CA LYS A 214 -19.64 -23.06 13.60
C LYS A 214 -18.16 -22.68 13.66
N LYS A 215 -17.61 -22.64 14.88
CA LYS A 215 -16.22 -22.24 15.16
C LYS A 215 -15.27 -23.46 15.09
N PRO A 216 -13.95 -23.28 14.84
CA PRO A 216 -13.28 -22.03 14.50
C PRO A 216 -13.48 -21.61 13.04
N TRP A 217 -13.11 -20.38 12.70
CA TRP A 217 -13.02 -19.86 11.33
C TRP A 217 -11.97 -18.72 11.27
N VAL A 218 -11.49 -18.40 10.06
CA VAL A 218 -10.68 -17.21 9.77
C VAL A 218 -11.53 -16.20 9.01
N MET A 219 -11.39 -14.92 9.33
CA MET A 219 -11.97 -13.82 8.55
C MET A 219 -10.91 -12.77 8.22
N VAL A 220 -10.82 -12.34 6.95
CA VAL A 220 -10.02 -11.15 6.61
C VAL A 220 -10.93 -9.92 6.59
N ALA A 221 -10.54 -8.89 7.33
CA ALA A 221 -11.34 -7.69 7.57
C ALA A 221 -10.50 -6.40 7.46
N PRO A 222 -11.10 -5.24 7.19
CA PRO A 222 -10.36 -3.99 7.07
C PRO A 222 -9.80 -3.57 8.43
N MET A 223 -8.68 -2.83 8.42
CA MET A 223 -8.09 -2.26 9.62
C MET A 223 -9.09 -1.34 10.33
N MET A 224 -9.40 -1.66 11.59
CA MET A 224 -10.42 -0.97 12.38
C MET A 224 -9.93 -0.82 13.83
N SER A 225 -10.29 0.29 14.47
CA SER A 225 -9.99 0.48 15.89
C SER A 225 -10.84 -0.46 16.77
N ASN A 226 -10.32 -0.84 17.94
CA ASN A 226 -11.06 -1.62 18.94
C ASN A 226 -12.34 -0.93 19.46
N LYS A 227 -12.52 0.37 19.18
CA LYS A 227 -13.75 1.09 19.49
C LYS A 227 -14.88 0.81 18.48
N ASN A 228 -14.56 0.33 17.28
CA ASN A 228 -15.51 0.03 16.20
C ASN A 228 -16.56 -1.02 16.65
N PHE A 229 -17.83 -0.78 16.27
CA PHE A 229 -18.95 -1.65 16.62
C PHE A 229 -18.79 -3.08 16.09
N PHE A 230 -18.32 -3.25 14.85
CA PHE A 230 -18.08 -4.56 14.24
C PHE A 230 -17.10 -5.39 15.08
N LEU A 231 -15.91 -4.86 15.39
CA LEU A 231 -14.93 -5.62 16.18
C LEU A 231 -15.43 -5.94 17.60
N LYS A 232 -16.18 -5.03 18.23
CA LYS A 232 -16.83 -5.30 19.52
C LYS A 232 -17.85 -6.44 19.43
N HIS A 233 -18.75 -6.39 18.44
CA HIS A 233 -19.74 -7.43 18.17
C HIS A 233 -19.06 -8.79 17.94
N MET A 234 -18.05 -8.84 17.08
CA MET A 234 -17.32 -10.07 16.78
C MET A 234 -16.58 -10.64 18.01
N LYS A 235 -15.98 -9.78 18.85
CA LYS A 235 -15.35 -10.21 20.11
C LYS A 235 -16.38 -10.71 21.12
N LEU A 236 -17.46 -9.97 21.36
CA LEU A 236 -18.46 -10.30 22.38
C LEU A 236 -19.32 -11.53 22.00
N LYS A 237 -19.76 -11.64 20.74
CA LYS A 237 -20.64 -12.72 20.26
C LYS A 237 -19.87 -14.00 19.92
N TYR A 238 -18.71 -13.87 19.27
CA TYR A 238 -17.97 -15.03 18.76
C TYR A 238 -16.70 -15.37 19.55
N GLY A 239 -16.22 -14.49 20.44
CA GLY A 239 -14.93 -14.69 21.12
C GLY A 239 -13.73 -14.57 20.16
N ALA A 240 -13.89 -13.85 19.05
CA ALA A 240 -12.91 -13.79 17.97
C ALA A 240 -11.64 -13.01 18.36
N VAL A 241 -10.47 -13.55 18.04
CA VAL A 241 -9.17 -12.93 18.32
C VAL A 241 -8.68 -12.13 17.11
N THR A 242 -8.17 -10.92 17.31
CA THR A 242 -7.72 -10.02 16.23
C THR A 242 -6.21 -9.98 16.08
N ILE A 243 -5.73 -10.24 14.87
CA ILE A 243 -4.32 -10.12 14.46
C ILE A 243 -4.20 -8.91 13.52
N GLY A 244 -3.53 -7.85 13.97
CA GLY A 244 -3.33 -6.63 13.20
C GLY A 244 -2.00 -6.61 12.44
N PHE A 245 -2.03 -6.32 11.15
CA PHE A 245 -0.85 -6.31 10.28
C PHE A 245 -0.49 -4.89 9.82
N SER A 246 0.73 -4.43 10.08
CA SER A 246 1.30 -3.19 9.53
C SER A 246 2.80 -3.10 9.79
N GLY A 247 3.57 -2.41 8.94
CA GLY A 247 4.99 -2.11 9.20
C GLY A 247 5.21 -1.39 10.54
N TRP A 248 4.26 -0.52 10.94
CA TRP A 248 4.27 0.16 12.24
C TRP A 248 4.27 -0.76 13.46
N ALA A 249 3.93 -2.05 13.33
CA ALA A 249 4.05 -3.03 14.40
C ALA A 249 5.51 -3.46 14.71
N LYS A 250 6.49 -3.02 13.90
CA LYS A 250 7.93 -3.33 14.07
C LYS A 250 8.61 -2.53 15.19
N SER A 251 8.02 -1.40 15.59
CA SER A 251 8.58 -0.50 16.60
C SER A 251 7.66 -0.36 17.83
N PRO A 252 8.19 -0.44 19.07
CA PRO A 252 7.39 -0.25 20.28
C PRO A 252 6.98 1.22 20.50
N HIS A 253 7.62 2.17 19.81
CA HIS A 253 7.30 3.59 19.90
C HIS A 253 5.97 3.92 19.20
N TYR A 254 5.65 3.18 18.13
CA TYR A 254 4.46 3.38 17.31
C TYR A 254 3.29 2.54 17.84
N LYS A 255 2.28 3.23 18.39
CA LYS A 255 1.19 2.65 19.20
C LYS A 255 0.13 1.86 18.40
N PHE A 256 0.50 1.32 17.23
CA PHE A 256 -0.36 0.52 16.34
C PHE A 256 -1.03 -0.66 17.08
N SER A 257 -0.34 -1.26 18.04
CA SER A 257 -0.80 -2.44 18.80
C SER A 257 -1.99 -2.19 19.74
N ARG A 258 -2.37 -0.94 20.04
CA ARG A 258 -3.35 -0.62 21.11
C ARG A 258 -4.81 -1.00 20.84
N GLY A 259 -5.08 -1.82 19.81
CA GLY A 259 -6.42 -2.33 19.49
C GLY A 259 -6.50 -3.79 19.03
N CYS A 260 -5.38 -4.48 18.83
CA CYS A 260 -5.36 -5.88 18.38
C CYS A 260 -4.76 -6.78 19.47
N ASP A 261 -5.20 -8.04 19.53
CA ASP A 261 -4.67 -9.00 20.51
C ASP A 261 -3.26 -9.48 20.11
N TYR A 262 -3.00 -9.52 18.80
CA TYR A 262 -1.67 -9.71 18.21
C TYR A 262 -1.36 -8.58 17.22
N SER A 263 -0.09 -8.22 17.08
CA SER A 263 0.39 -7.21 16.12
C SER A 263 1.60 -7.75 15.36
N ILE A 264 1.57 -7.62 14.03
CA ILE A 264 2.49 -8.32 13.12
C ILE A 264 3.15 -7.31 12.14
N PRO A 265 4.49 -7.27 12.04
CA PRO A 265 5.24 -6.30 11.23
C PRO A 265 5.24 -6.66 9.74
N LEU A 266 4.07 -6.58 9.09
CA LEU A 266 3.89 -6.82 7.66
C LEU A 266 3.51 -5.52 6.94
N SER A 267 4.47 -4.95 6.21
CA SER A 267 4.26 -3.76 5.36
C SER A 267 3.83 -4.15 3.92
N ASP A 268 3.28 -3.17 3.21
CA ASP A 268 3.13 -3.20 1.74
C ASP A 268 4.02 -2.14 1.06
N HIS A 269 4.86 -1.46 1.83
CA HIS A 269 5.93 -0.56 1.39
C HIS A 269 7.28 -1.28 1.51
N CYS A 270 8.36 -0.71 0.96
CA CYS A 270 9.73 -1.08 1.28
C CYS A 270 10.00 -0.94 2.78
N ASP A 271 11.01 -1.66 3.25
CA ASP A 271 11.62 -1.42 4.56
C ASP A 271 12.92 -0.59 4.44
N PHE A 272 13.60 -0.30 5.55
CA PHE A 272 14.77 0.59 5.52
C PHE A 272 15.90 0.10 4.61
N ASP A 273 16.21 -1.20 4.66
CA ASP A 273 17.30 -1.79 3.87
C ASP A 273 16.88 -1.83 2.40
N GLU A 274 15.61 -2.15 2.12
CA GLU A 274 15.04 -2.18 0.77
C GLU A 274 14.93 -0.79 0.10
N LEU A 275 14.61 0.26 0.87
CA LEU A 275 14.68 1.64 0.39
C LEU A 275 16.12 2.00 0.01
N THR A 276 17.09 1.62 0.84
CA THR A 276 18.51 1.89 0.62
C THR A 276 19.04 1.13 -0.60
N GLU A 277 18.71 -0.17 -0.73
CA GLU A 277 19.04 -0.97 -1.91
C GLU A 277 18.38 -0.41 -3.18
N MET A 278 17.12 0.03 -3.12
CA MET A 278 16.39 0.62 -4.25
C MET A 278 17.06 1.91 -4.76
N VAL A 279 17.49 2.79 -3.86
CA VAL A 279 18.25 4.00 -4.24
C VAL A 279 19.56 3.62 -4.94
N VAL A 280 20.34 2.70 -4.38
CA VAL A 280 21.60 2.23 -5.02
C VAL A 280 21.34 1.54 -6.36
N GLN A 281 20.25 0.78 -6.49
CA GLN A 281 19.84 0.14 -7.75
C GLN A 281 19.45 1.16 -8.82
N SER A 282 18.79 2.26 -8.45
CA SER A 282 18.47 3.34 -9.40
C SER A 282 19.72 3.98 -10.00
N GLY A 283 20.81 4.09 -9.22
CA GLY A 283 22.02 4.81 -9.62
C GLY A 283 21.82 6.32 -9.80
N ALA A 284 20.77 6.88 -9.19
CA ALA A 284 20.45 8.30 -9.27
C ALA A 284 21.59 9.19 -8.74
N GLU A 285 21.84 10.27 -9.47
CA GLU A 285 22.76 11.36 -9.09
C GLU A 285 22.13 12.25 -8.01
N LYS A 286 20.80 12.41 -8.02
CA LYS A 286 20.01 13.19 -7.06
C LYS A 286 18.82 12.40 -6.52
N VAL A 287 18.60 12.44 -5.21
CA VAL A 287 17.45 11.80 -4.55
C VAL A 287 16.60 12.82 -3.79
N TYR A 288 15.29 12.77 -4.02
CA TYR A 288 14.27 13.54 -3.32
C TYR A 288 13.42 12.62 -2.44
N THR A 289 13.45 12.84 -1.13
CA THR A 289 12.66 12.06 -0.17
C THR A 289 11.30 12.72 0.11
N ILE A 290 10.25 11.91 0.08
CA ILE A 290 8.86 12.28 0.38
C ILE A 290 8.22 11.22 1.30
N HIS A 291 7.04 11.51 1.86
CA HIS A 291 6.22 10.59 2.68
C HIS A 291 6.99 9.78 3.76
N GLY A 292 6.96 10.26 5.01
CA GLY A 292 7.56 9.56 6.15
C GLY A 292 8.79 10.26 6.72
N PHE A 293 9.87 9.52 6.91
CA PHE A 293 11.10 9.95 7.61
C PHE A 293 12.06 10.67 6.67
N VAL A 294 11.58 11.77 6.07
CA VAL A 294 12.22 12.42 4.93
C VAL A 294 13.61 12.98 5.25
N GLU A 295 13.74 13.71 6.36
CA GLU A 295 15.01 14.32 6.80
C GLU A 295 16.00 13.24 7.25
N GLU A 296 15.53 12.21 7.97
CA GLU A 296 16.39 11.15 8.50
C GLU A 296 16.91 10.21 7.39
N PHE A 297 16.05 9.86 6.42
CA PHE A 297 16.46 9.01 5.30
C PHE A 297 17.37 9.75 4.32
N ALA A 298 17.09 11.02 4.01
CA ALA A 298 18.01 11.87 3.24
C ALA A 298 19.38 12.01 3.96
N THR A 299 19.36 12.22 5.28
CA THR A 299 20.57 12.27 6.11
C THR A 299 21.34 10.94 6.11
N HIS A 300 20.67 9.79 5.91
CA HIS A 300 21.34 8.49 5.76
C HIS A 300 22.03 8.38 4.39
N LEU A 301 21.32 8.66 3.30
CA LEU A 301 21.84 8.59 1.93
C LEU A 301 23.03 9.55 1.72
N THR A 302 22.95 10.77 2.25
CA THR A 302 24.06 11.74 2.19
C THR A 302 25.30 11.26 2.96
N LYS A 303 25.15 10.45 4.02
CA LYS A 303 26.28 9.78 4.69
C LYS A 303 26.86 8.59 3.90
N MET A 304 26.12 8.05 2.94
CA MET A 304 26.61 7.07 1.97
C MET A 304 27.29 7.73 0.75
N GLY A 305 27.29 9.06 0.65
CA GLY A 305 27.84 9.80 -0.50
C GLY A 305 26.86 9.99 -1.67
N ILE A 306 25.56 9.82 -1.44
CA ILE A 306 24.50 10.03 -2.43
C ILE A 306 23.86 11.39 -2.14
N ASP A 307 23.75 12.29 -3.13
CA ASP A 307 23.11 13.60 -2.90
C ASP A 307 21.59 13.42 -2.70
N ALA A 308 21.14 13.56 -1.45
CA ALA A 308 19.76 13.35 -1.06
C ALA A 308 19.22 14.50 -0.20
N GLN A 309 18.00 14.96 -0.50
CA GLN A 309 17.30 15.99 0.29
C GLN A 309 15.77 15.78 0.31
N PRO A 310 15.08 16.23 1.37
CA PRO A 310 13.61 16.25 1.40
C PRO A 310 13.01 17.24 0.41
N LEU A 311 11.92 16.83 -0.25
CA LEU A 311 11.19 17.69 -1.18
C LEU A 311 10.22 18.63 -0.43
N ARG A 312 10.77 19.62 0.27
CA ARG A 312 10.08 20.61 1.15
C ARG A 312 8.96 21.38 0.44
N GLU A 313 8.05 22.01 1.20
CA GLU A 313 6.78 22.52 0.67
C GLU A 313 6.85 23.82 -0.16
N ASP A 314 7.97 24.53 -0.10
CA ASP A 314 8.18 25.75 -0.88
C ASP A 314 8.39 25.46 -2.37
N SER A 315 8.22 26.47 -3.22
CA SER A 315 8.19 26.31 -4.68
C SER A 315 9.56 25.97 -5.28
N LEU A 316 9.55 25.32 -6.45
CA LEU A 316 10.73 25.12 -7.29
C LEU A 316 10.99 26.33 -8.20
N ASP A 317 10.82 27.54 -7.63
CA ASP A 317 11.40 28.74 -8.19
C ASP A 317 12.91 28.77 -7.78
N ASP A 318 13.78 29.28 -8.65
CA ASP A 318 15.23 29.50 -8.41
C ASP A 318 16.14 28.26 -8.21
N PHE A 319 15.91 27.13 -8.90
CA PHE A 319 16.88 26.01 -8.97
C PHE A 319 17.12 25.39 -10.36
N PHE A 320 17.35 26.23 -11.38
CA PHE A 320 18.20 25.93 -12.56
C PHE A 320 18.88 27.20 -13.08
#